data_AF-A0AAU5TSE6-F1
#
_entry.id   AF-A0AAU5TSE6-F1
#
_cell.length_a   1.000
_cell.length_b   1.000
_cell.length_c   1.000
_cell.angle_alpha   90.00
_cell.angle_beta   90.00
_cell.angle_gamma   90.00
#
_symmetry.space_group_name_H-M   'P 1'
#
loop_
_entity.id
_entity.type
_entity.pdbx_description
1 polymer ?
#
loop_
_entity_poly.entity_id
_entity_poly.type
_entity_poly.pdbx_seq_one_letter_code
_entity_poly.pdbx_strand_id
1 'polypeptide(L)'
;MRGRGAYGPLGQAVLVVYWALAPVSFVWAGWWCGVNGWVVGGLVLATVVVRPVHFGPLTRIVFVVPTMAFWMLLPKEFLAPCALWMRGFPFMVGYTLWTWLDPVPFVLRLFLLPLLVAVTLAVTFVACTLGFLLTLPLFGLFHAENHCRQAARDRAAERILRQALAHPGAGGDVPRFSLYLRPFKTSGKVDTRVTGVQGAPGTQPGNVQLDLESVLAGAFPAHRPLIAAGGPGRLLSTTPKHSVSWPVSFTWGAPGTGKFRCTDRNWKERVSVLARHADLIVIVPLAFKGTMWEIQWLREQGLLHKCVFFMPPSPQGSDSYREQWRKVRPFLRRLGLHAPEYDSDGRLLVVGDDDGLMTTPPALLSKALPGSLPLLIDFARLRTRTGRRAMNSA
;
A
#
# COMPACT_ATOMS: atom_id res chain seq x y z
N MET A 1 15.90 11.25 30.91
CA MET A 1 16.50 10.22 30.03
C MET A 1 16.44 10.70 28.57
N ARG A 2 17.60 10.99 27.94
CA ARG A 2 17.66 11.51 26.55
C ARG A 2 17.32 10.39 25.56
N GLY A 3 16.07 10.37 25.09
CA GLY A 3 15.64 9.48 24.00
C GLY A 3 16.34 9.86 22.70
N ARG A 4 17.51 9.27 22.43
CA ARG A 4 18.11 9.24 21.09
C ARG A 4 17.04 8.67 20.15
N GLY A 5 16.65 9.45 19.15
CA GLY A 5 15.67 9.01 18.14
C GLY A 5 16.09 7.64 17.60
N ALA A 6 15.14 6.70 17.57
CA ALA A 6 15.39 5.26 17.41
C ALA A 6 16.23 4.86 16.19
N TYR A 7 16.45 5.74 15.22
CA TYR A 7 17.46 5.56 14.18
C TYR A 7 18.10 6.91 13.85
N GLY A 8 19.36 7.10 14.26
CA GLY A 8 20.20 8.20 13.76
C GLY A 8 20.46 8.07 12.25
N PRO A 9 21.19 9.01 11.63
CA PRO A 9 21.57 8.92 10.20
C PRO A 9 22.21 7.57 9.86
N LEU A 10 22.96 6.97 10.81
CA LEU A 10 23.50 5.63 10.70
C LEU A 10 22.42 4.54 10.60
N GLY A 11 21.35 4.65 11.39
CA GLY A 11 20.22 3.71 11.35
C GLY A 11 19.38 3.82 10.08
N GLN A 12 19.26 5.03 9.52
CA GLN A 12 18.64 5.24 8.21
C GLN A 12 19.51 4.67 7.08
N ALA A 13 20.83 4.86 7.16
CA ALA A 13 21.79 4.27 6.23
C ALA A 13 21.78 2.74 6.30
N VAL A 14 21.74 2.15 7.50
CA VAL A 14 21.62 0.69 7.69
C VAL A 14 20.29 0.18 7.14
N LEU A 15 19.18 0.91 7.31
CA LEU A 15 17.91 0.50 6.70
C LEU A 15 18.01 0.53 5.17
N VAL A 16 18.50 1.62 4.59
CA VAL A 16 18.66 1.75 3.13
C VAL A 16 19.60 0.68 2.58
N VAL A 17 20.72 0.43 3.26
CA VAL A 17 21.68 -0.62 2.91
C VAL A 17 21.06 -2.00 3.06
N TYR A 18 20.26 -2.27 4.10
CA TYR A 18 19.53 -3.53 4.26
C TYR A 18 18.47 -3.74 3.16
N TRP A 19 17.74 -2.69 2.78
CA TRP A 19 16.77 -2.70 1.68
C TRP A 19 17.44 -2.82 0.30
N ALA A 20 18.66 -2.31 0.13
CA ALA A 20 19.42 -2.37 -1.11
C ALA A 20 20.27 -3.64 -1.22
N LEU A 21 20.75 -4.20 -0.10
CA LEU A 21 21.61 -5.38 -0.06
C LEU A 21 20.93 -6.60 -0.64
N ALA A 22 19.67 -6.86 -0.30
CA ALA A 22 18.93 -7.99 -0.85
C ALA A 22 18.81 -7.90 -2.39
N PRO A 23 18.29 -6.83 -3.02
CA PRO A 23 18.23 -6.77 -4.48
C PRO A 23 19.62 -6.75 -5.13
N VAL A 24 20.64 -6.12 -4.53
CA VAL A 24 22.02 -6.10 -5.06
C VAL A 24 22.67 -7.49 -5.01
N SER A 25 22.59 -8.20 -3.89
CA SER A 25 23.17 -9.54 -3.76
C SER A 25 22.46 -10.57 -4.63
N PHE A 26 21.17 -10.38 -4.91
CA PHE A 26 20.41 -11.22 -5.84
C PHE A 26 20.71 -10.93 -7.33
N VAL A 27 20.90 -9.67 -7.72
CA VAL A 27 21.40 -9.34 -9.07
C VAL A 27 22.78 -9.94 -9.27
N TRP A 28 23.65 -9.84 -8.26
CA TRP A 28 24.98 -10.45 -8.27
C TRP A 28 24.92 -11.99 -8.36
N ALA A 29 24.09 -12.65 -7.55
CA ALA A 29 23.92 -14.10 -7.60
C ALA A 29 23.32 -14.59 -8.92
N GLY A 30 22.34 -13.85 -9.48
CA GLY A 30 21.77 -14.15 -10.79
C GLY A 30 22.81 -14.04 -11.91
N TRP A 31 23.69 -13.04 -11.83
CA TRP A 31 24.79 -12.85 -12.77
C TRP A 31 25.85 -13.97 -12.67
N TRP A 32 26.22 -14.37 -11.44
CA TRP A 32 27.15 -15.48 -11.19
C TRP A 32 26.63 -16.85 -11.65
N CYS A 33 25.31 -17.08 -11.58
CA CYS A 33 24.71 -18.36 -11.95
C CYS A 33 24.43 -18.53 -13.44
N GLY A 34 24.71 -17.51 -14.29
CA GLY A 34 24.47 -17.58 -15.74
C GLY A 34 22.99 -17.55 -16.13
N VAL A 35 22.08 -17.30 -15.18
CA VAL A 35 20.69 -16.96 -15.45
C VAL A 35 20.67 -15.52 -15.94
N ASN A 36 19.72 -15.13 -16.80
CA ASN A 36 19.53 -13.72 -17.14
C ASN A 36 19.35 -12.93 -15.83
N GLY A 37 20.40 -12.30 -15.33
CA GLY A 37 20.41 -11.60 -14.03
C GLY A 37 19.33 -10.52 -13.94
N TRP A 38 18.85 -10.06 -15.10
CA TRP A 38 17.71 -9.17 -15.26
C TRP A 38 16.35 -9.80 -14.90
N VAL A 39 16.15 -11.10 -15.12
CA VAL A 39 14.89 -11.81 -14.79
C VAL A 39 14.85 -12.13 -13.29
N VAL A 40 15.94 -12.67 -12.74
CA VAL A 40 16.05 -12.93 -11.29
C VAL A 40 16.08 -11.60 -10.52
N GLY A 41 16.88 -10.64 -11.00
CA GLY A 41 16.89 -9.27 -10.50
C GLY A 41 15.53 -8.60 -10.63
N GLY A 42 14.79 -8.83 -11.73
CA GLY A 42 13.43 -8.32 -11.93
C GLY A 42 12.40 -8.96 -11.00
N LEU A 43 12.49 -10.25 -10.71
CA LEU A 43 11.64 -10.98 -9.77
C LEU A 43 11.94 -10.62 -8.31
N VAL A 44 13.20 -10.40 -7.98
CA VAL A 44 13.64 -9.97 -6.65
C VAL A 44 13.32 -8.51 -6.43
N LEU A 45 13.57 -7.66 -7.43
CA LEU A 45 13.12 -6.28 -7.43
C LEU A 45 11.59 -6.25 -7.34
N ALA A 46 10.85 -7.10 -8.07
CA ALA A 46 9.40 -7.21 -7.90
C ALA A 46 9.03 -7.65 -6.48
N THR A 47 9.66 -8.65 -5.87
CA THR A 47 9.29 -9.11 -4.51
C THR A 47 9.76 -8.18 -3.38
N VAL A 48 10.81 -7.39 -3.60
CA VAL A 48 11.37 -6.41 -2.64
C VAL A 48 10.73 -5.02 -2.82
N VAL A 49 10.49 -4.59 -4.05
CA VAL A 49 9.88 -3.29 -4.42
C VAL A 49 8.35 -3.36 -4.43
N VAL A 50 7.73 -4.51 -4.76
CA VAL A 50 6.30 -4.73 -4.47
C VAL A 50 6.16 -4.77 -2.94
N ARG A 51 5.59 -3.67 -2.44
CA ARG A 51 5.86 -3.08 -1.13
C ARG A 51 5.66 -4.03 0.07
N PRO A 52 6.35 -3.77 1.21
CA PRO A 52 6.04 -4.34 2.54
C PRO A 52 4.60 -4.12 3.04
N VAL A 53 3.79 -3.35 2.31
CA VAL A 53 2.38 -3.17 2.61
C VAL A 53 1.61 -4.48 2.36
N HIS A 54 1.95 -5.24 1.31
CA HIS A 54 1.20 -6.44 0.90
C HIS A 54 1.75 -7.76 1.41
N PHE A 55 3.07 -7.90 1.48
CA PHE A 55 3.72 -9.15 1.82
C PHE A 55 4.41 -9.02 3.16
N GLY A 56 3.94 -9.77 4.16
CA GLY A 56 4.69 -9.91 5.40
C GLY A 56 5.83 -10.91 5.24
N PRO A 57 6.62 -11.11 6.31
CA PRO A 57 7.87 -11.87 6.25
C PRO A 57 7.64 -13.33 5.87
N LEU A 58 6.54 -13.95 6.32
CA LEU A 58 6.29 -15.37 6.05
C LEU A 58 6.06 -15.60 4.57
N THR A 59 5.20 -14.79 3.94
CA THR A 59 4.90 -15.04 2.54
C THR A 59 6.03 -14.61 1.61
N ARG A 60 6.89 -13.67 2.03
CA ARG A 60 8.16 -13.43 1.33
C ARG A 60 9.05 -14.66 1.34
N ILE A 61 9.18 -15.34 2.49
CA ILE A 61 9.99 -16.57 2.60
C ILE A 61 9.36 -17.68 1.74
N VAL A 62 8.05 -17.91 1.87
CA VAL A 62 7.34 -18.95 1.13
C VAL A 62 7.29 -18.68 -0.38
N PHE A 63 7.40 -17.42 -0.83
CA PHE A 63 7.46 -17.12 -2.26
C PHE A 63 8.90 -17.14 -2.79
N VAL A 64 9.82 -16.45 -2.14
CA VAL A 64 11.19 -16.29 -2.63
C VAL A 64 11.93 -17.63 -2.57
N VAL A 65 11.81 -18.39 -1.47
CA VAL A 65 12.59 -19.63 -1.31
C VAL A 65 12.23 -20.70 -2.35
N PRO A 66 10.96 -21.04 -2.60
CA PRO A 66 10.62 -22.03 -3.63
C PRO A 66 10.86 -21.51 -5.05
N THR A 67 10.65 -20.22 -5.31
CA THR A 67 10.95 -19.66 -6.64
C THR A 67 12.45 -19.73 -6.90
N MET A 68 13.29 -19.40 -5.91
CA MET A 68 14.74 -19.58 -5.99
C MET A 68 15.13 -21.05 -6.13
N ALA A 69 14.60 -21.92 -5.28
CA ALA A 69 14.91 -23.35 -5.32
C ALA A 69 14.53 -23.95 -6.68
N PHE A 70 13.38 -23.59 -7.23
CA PHE A 70 12.95 -24.03 -8.56
C PHE A 70 13.96 -23.63 -9.65
N TRP A 71 14.41 -22.35 -9.66
CA TRP A 71 15.39 -21.88 -10.64
C TRP A 71 16.80 -22.43 -10.41
N MET A 72 17.19 -22.71 -9.16
CA MET A 72 18.51 -23.25 -8.81
C MET A 72 18.61 -24.77 -9.02
N LEU A 73 17.49 -25.49 -8.90
CA LEU A 73 17.42 -26.94 -9.11
C LEU A 73 17.23 -27.31 -10.58
N LEU A 74 16.92 -26.35 -11.45
CA LEU A 74 16.89 -26.56 -12.89
C LEU A 74 18.33 -26.71 -13.43
N PRO A 75 18.68 -27.83 -14.09
CA PRO A 75 19.98 -28.00 -14.72
C PRO A 75 20.26 -26.84 -15.68
N LYS A 76 21.52 -26.38 -15.75
CA LYS A 76 21.93 -25.29 -16.67
C LYS A 76 21.57 -25.58 -18.12
N GLU A 77 21.60 -26.86 -18.48
CA GLU A 77 21.19 -27.40 -19.78
C GLU A 77 19.70 -27.20 -20.09
N PHE A 78 18.85 -26.99 -19.08
CA PHE A 78 17.41 -26.78 -19.22
C PHE A 78 17.03 -25.29 -19.35
N LEU A 79 17.81 -24.39 -18.76
CA LEU A 79 17.53 -22.95 -18.71
C LEU A 79 17.77 -22.24 -20.04
N ALA A 80 18.82 -22.60 -20.77
CA ALA A 80 19.12 -22.02 -22.08
C ALA A 80 18.05 -22.39 -23.15
N PRO A 81 17.60 -23.66 -23.25
CA PRO A 81 16.46 -24.04 -24.08
C PRO A 81 15.16 -23.39 -23.63
N CYS A 82 14.84 -23.30 -22.33
CA CYS A 82 13.60 -22.66 -21.87
C CYS A 82 13.45 -21.20 -22.31
N ALA A 83 14.54 -20.42 -22.31
CA ALA A 83 14.51 -19.03 -22.77
C ALA A 83 14.35 -18.91 -24.29
N LEU A 84 14.99 -19.80 -25.05
CA LEU A 84 14.81 -19.94 -26.50
C LEU A 84 13.42 -20.47 -26.85
N TRP A 85 12.88 -21.39 -26.07
CA TRP A 85 11.54 -21.94 -26.17
C TRP A 85 10.50 -20.85 -25.88
N MET A 86 10.55 -20.12 -24.77
CA MET A 86 9.52 -19.07 -24.54
C MET A 86 9.46 -18.00 -25.66
N ARG A 87 10.55 -17.76 -26.39
CA ARG A 87 10.58 -16.84 -27.55
C ARG A 87 10.24 -17.50 -28.88
N GLY A 88 10.66 -18.74 -29.08
CA GLY A 88 10.57 -19.45 -30.35
C GLY A 88 9.49 -20.54 -30.38
N PHE A 89 8.92 -20.95 -29.25
CA PHE A 89 8.03 -22.11 -29.11
C PHE A 89 6.79 -22.05 -30.00
N PRO A 90 6.08 -20.92 -30.17
CA PRO A 90 4.98 -20.86 -31.14
C PRO A 90 5.47 -21.12 -32.58
N PHE A 91 6.63 -20.56 -32.94
CA PHE A 91 7.24 -20.70 -34.26
C PHE A 91 7.87 -22.08 -34.47
N MET A 92 8.53 -22.65 -33.46
CA MET A 92 9.14 -23.96 -33.50
C MET A 92 8.10 -25.06 -33.45
N VAL A 93 7.06 -24.96 -32.62
CA VAL A 93 5.95 -25.92 -32.67
C VAL A 93 5.31 -25.86 -34.05
N GLY A 94 4.97 -24.68 -34.56
CA GLY A 94 4.42 -24.52 -35.91
C GLY A 94 5.31 -25.09 -37.02
N TYR A 95 6.61 -24.76 -37.00
CA TYR A 95 7.59 -25.19 -38.00
C TYR A 95 7.91 -26.69 -37.92
N THR A 96 8.14 -27.22 -36.71
CA THR A 96 8.46 -28.64 -36.49
C THR A 96 7.27 -29.51 -36.88
N LEU A 97 6.04 -29.09 -36.54
CA LEU A 97 4.83 -29.75 -37.01
C LEU A 97 4.65 -29.70 -38.51
N TRP A 98 4.94 -28.55 -39.11
CA TRP A 98 4.85 -28.36 -40.55
C TRP A 98 5.80 -29.32 -41.29
N THR A 99 7.05 -29.42 -40.81
CA THR A 99 8.06 -30.33 -41.39
C THR A 99 7.76 -31.82 -41.14
N TRP A 100 7.17 -32.18 -39.99
CA TRP A 100 6.79 -33.57 -39.68
C TRP A 100 5.55 -34.04 -40.43
N LEU A 101 4.64 -33.12 -40.76
CA LEU A 101 3.46 -33.41 -41.58
C LEU A 101 3.79 -33.40 -43.08
N ASP A 102 4.98 -32.97 -43.48
CA ASP A 102 5.35 -32.83 -44.89
C ASP A 102 5.37 -34.11 -45.76
N PRO A 103 5.60 -35.32 -45.23
CA PRO A 103 5.40 -36.56 -46.00
C PRO A 103 3.93 -37.03 -46.03
N VAL A 104 3.04 -36.42 -45.26
CA VAL A 104 1.63 -36.84 -45.13
C VAL A 104 0.79 -36.25 -46.28
N PRO A 105 -0.15 -37.00 -46.90
CA PRO A 105 -1.06 -36.45 -47.91
C PRO A 105 -1.82 -35.23 -47.38
N PHE A 106 -1.97 -34.20 -48.22
CA PHE A 106 -2.59 -32.92 -47.86
C PHE A 106 -3.94 -33.08 -47.16
N VAL A 107 -4.77 -34.01 -47.62
CA VAL A 107 -6.09 -34.30 -47.03
C VAL A 107 -5.97 -34.73 -45.57
N LEU A 108 -5.01 -35.58 -45.21
CA LEU A 108 -4.82 -36.03 -43.83
C LEU A 108 -4.24 -34.92 -42.94
N ARG A 109 -3.39 -34.04 -43.48
CA ARG A 109 -2.92 -32.84 -42.75
C ARG A 109 -4.07 -31.92 -42.37
N LEU A 110 -5.07 -31.78 -43.25
CA LEU A 110 -6.25 -30.94 -43.01
C LEU A 110 -7.06 -31.41 -41.79
N PHE A 111 -7.03 -32.70 -41.48
CA PHE A 111 -7.66 -33.28 -40.28
C PHE A 111 -6.74 -33.30 -39.06
N LEU A 112 -5.43 -33.56 -39.23
CA LEU A 112 -4.48 -33.66 -38.11
C LEU A 112 -4.11 -32.31 -37.50
N LEU A 113 -4.04 -31.25 -38.31
CA LEU A 113 -3.70 -29.91 -37.84
C LEU A 113 -4.70 -29.37 -36.79
N PRO A 114 -6.03 -29.35 -37.01
CA PRO A 114 -6.97 -28.87 -36.00
C PRO A 114 -6.96 -29.75 -34.74
N LEU A 115 -6.76 -31.07 -34.87
CA LEU A 115 -6.63 -31.97 -33.72
C LEU A 115 -5.43 -31.59 -32.86
N LEU A 116 -4.27 -31.35 -33.48
CA LEU A 116 -3.08 -31.01 -32.72
C LEU A 116 -3.16 -29.60 -32.12
N VAL A 117 -3.76 -28.64 -32.82
CA VAL A 117 -4.06 -27.33 -32.23
C VAL A 117 -4.96 -27.49 -31.00
N ALA A 118 -6.02 -28.31 -31.09
CA ALA A 118 -6.89 -28.59 -29.96
C ALA A 118 -6.16 -29.26 -28.78
N VAL A 119 -5.29 -30.24 -29.03
CA VAL A 119 -4.47 -30.88 -27.98
C VAL A 119 -3.51 -29.88 -27.34
N THR A 120 -2.85 -29.04 -28.13
CA THR A 120 -1.91 -28.03 -27.62
C THR A 120 -2.63 -27.00 -26.74
N LEU A 121 -3.81 -26.53 -27.18
CA LEU A 121 -4.66 -25.64 -26.40
C LEU A 121 -5.14 -26.32 -25.10
N ALA A 122 -5.53 -27.59 -25.15
CA ALA A 122 -5.94 -28.35 -23.98
C ALA A 122 -4.81 -28.53 -22.96
N VAL A 123 -3.60 -28.92 -23.41
CA VAL A 123 -2.42 -29.05 -22.55
C VAL A 123 -2.05 -27.71 -21.91
N THR A 124 -2.04 -26.63 -22.71
CA THR A 124 -1.77 -25.28 -22.21
C THR A 124 -2.81 -24.85 -21.17
N PHE A 125 -4.08 -25.11 -21.43
CA PHE A 125 -5.17 -24.82 -20.51
C PHE A 125 -5.01 -25.58 -19.18
N VAL A 126 -4.70 -26.88 -19.23
CA VAL A 126 -4.45 -27.71 -18.05
C VAL A 126 -3.24 -27.21 -17.26
N ALA A 127 -2.13 -26.89 -17.93
CA ALA A 127 -0.93 -26.37 -17.29
C ALA A 127 -1.19 -25.03 -16.60
N CYS A 128 -1.87 -24.09 -17.27
CA CYS A 128 -2.27 -22.81 -16.68
C CYS A 128 -3.21 -22.98 -15.49
N THR A 129 -4.16 -23.91 -15.59
CA THR A 129 -5.11 -24.21 -14.51
C THR A 129 -4.40 -24.80 -13.31
N LEU A 130 -3.51 -25.79 -13.50
CA LEU A 130 -2.70 -26.36 -12.42
C LEU A 130 -1.80 -25.31 -11.77
N GLY A 131 -1.13 -24.49 -12.59
CA GLY A 131 -0.33 -23.37 -12.09
C GLY A 131 -1.15 -22.41 -11.23
N PHE A 132 -2.36 -22.05 -11.67
CA PHE A 132 -3.27 -21.22 -10.91
C PHE A 132 -3.71 -21.89 -9.59
N LEU A 133 -4.11 -23.16 -9.62
CA LEU A 133 -4.51 -23.92 -8.44
C LEU A 133 -3.38 -24.01 -7.40
N LEU A 134 -2.13 -24.17 -7.85
CA LEU A 134 -0.94 -24.17 -6.98
C LEU A 134 -0.68 -22.81 -6.30
N THR A 135 -1.16 -21.71 -6.88
CA THR A 135 -1.06 -20.38 -6.24
C THR A 135 -2.17 -20.09 -5.22
N LEU A 136 -3.30 -20.83 -5.24
CA LEU A 136 -4.41 -20.60 -4.31
C LEU A 136 -4.03 -20.71 -2.82
N PRO A 137 -3.23 -21.71 -2.37
CA PRO A 137 -2.78 -21.77 -0.98
C PRO A 137 -1.93 -20.57 -0.56
N LEU A 138 -1.15 -20.00 -1.49
CA LEU A 138 -0.36 -18.79 -1.23
C LEU A 138 -1.28 -17.61 -0.93
N PHE A 139 -2.36 -17.47 -1.68
CA PHE A 139 -3.39 -16.46 -1.42
C PHE A 139 -4.09 -16.64 -0.08
N GLY A 140 -4.39 -17.88 0.30
CA GLY A 140 -4.89 -18.20 1.65
C GLY A 140 -3.92 -17.75 2.74
N LEU A 141 -2.62 -18.02 2.56
CA LEU A 141 -1.57 -17.61 3.49
C LEU A 141 -1.43 -16.08 3.56
N PHE A 142 -1.46 -15.37 2.43
CA PHE A 142 -1.46 -13.91 2.40
C PHE A 142 -2.65 -13.32 3.18
N HIS A 143 -3.84 -13.88 2.97
CA HIS A 143 -5.04 -13.43 3.65
C HIS A 143 -4.95 -13.65 5.17
N ALA A 144 -4.51 -14.84 5.59
CA ALA A 144 -4.29 -15.18 6.99
C ALA A 144 -3.25 -14.25 7.65
N GLU A 145 -2.12 -14.01 6.98
CA GLU A 145 -1.07 -13.12 7.49
C GLU A 145 -1.60 -11.68 7.65
N ASN A 146 -2.34 -11.17 6.66
CA ASN A 146 -2.92 -9.83 6.74
C ASN A 146 -3.96 -9.71 7.87
N HIS A 147 -4.76 -10.74 8.11
CA HIS A 147 -5.64 -10.81 9.29
C HIS A 147 -4.86 -10.78 10.60
N CYS A 148 -3.78 -11.57 10.71
CA CYS A 148 -2.93 -11.55 11.89
C CYS A 148 -2.30 -10.16 12.12
N ARG A 149 -1.84 -9.50 11.05
CA ARG A 149 -1.28 -8.13 11.10
C ARG A 149 -2.33 -7.11 11.54
N GLN A 150 -3.55 -7.17 10.98
CA GLN A 150 -4.64 -6.29 11.38
C GLN A 150 -5.02 -6.52 12.85
N ALA A 151 -5.20 -7.78 13.27
CA ALA A 151 -5.52 -8.14 14.64
C ALA A 151 -4.42 -7.69 15.63
N ALA A 152 -3.15 -7.75 15.24
CA ALA A 152 -2.05 -7.21 16.05
C ALA A 152 -2.12 -5.68 16.18
N ARG A 153 -2.41 -4.96 15.09
CA ARG A 153 -2.60 -3.50 15.10
C ARG A 153 -3.80 -3.07 15.95
N ASP A 154 -4.91 -3.80 15.85
CA ASP A 154 -6.13 -3.52 16.62
C ASP A 154 -5.90 -3.74 18.12
N ARG A 155 -5.23 -4.85 18.49
CA ARG A 155 -4.82 -5.10 19.89
C ARG A 155 -3.90 -3.99 20.41
N ALA A 156 -2.98 -3.49 19.58
CA ALA A 156 -2.14 -2.36 19.96
C ALA A 156 -2.95 -1.07 20.17
N ALA A 157 -3.89 -0.77 19.26
CA ALA A 157 -4.77 0.40 19.36
C ALA A 157 -5.66 0.35 20.61
N GLU A 158 -6.24 -0.81 20.93
CA GLU A 158 -7.09 -0.97 22.11
C GLU A 158 -6.27 -0.85 23.41
N ARG A 159 -5.02 -1.33 23.45
CA ARG A 159 -4.11 -1.11 24.59
C ARG A 159 -3.78 0.38 24.77
N ILE A 160 -3.44 1.07 23.69
CA ILE A 160 -3.15 2.52 23.71
C ILE A 160 -4.37 3.28 24.24
N LEU A 161 -5.57 2.95 23.76
CA LEU A 161 -6.80 3.58 24.25
C LEU A 161 -7.01 3.34 25.75
N ARG A 162 -6.85 2.11 26.25
CA ARG A 162 -7.00 1.82 27.68
C ARG A 162 -6.00 2.61 28.53
N GLN A 163 -4.75 2.69 28.09
CA GLN A 163 -3.70 3.45 28.79
C GLN A 163 -3.99 4.95 28.75
N ALA A 164 -4.43 5.49 27.62
CA ALA A 164 -4.81 6.90 27.51
C ALA A 164 -6.03 7.24 28.39
N LEU A 165 -7.02 6.34 28.48
CA LEU A 165 -8.17 6.52 29.38
C LEU A 165 -7.80 6.44 30.86
N ALA A 166 -6.81 5.62 31.22
CA ALA A 166 -6.30 5.55 32.59
C ALA A 166 -5.50 6.80 33.00
N HIS A 167 -4.98 7.55 32.02
CA HIS A 167 -4.19 8.76 32.24
C HIS A 167 -4.78 9.93 31.43
N PRO A 168 -5.95 10.47 31.76
CA PRO A 168 -6.64 11.46 30.91
C PRO A 168 -5.88 12.79 30.74
N GLY A 169 -4.87 13.06 31.57
CA GLY A 169 -3.94 14.17 31.44
C GLY A 169 -2.72 13.81 30.60
N ALA A 170 -2.16 14.79 29.88
CA ALA A 170 -1.09 14.58 28.88
C ALA A 170 0.26 14.01 29.41
N GLY A 171 0.40 13.73 30.71
CA GLY A 171 1.64 13.29 31.36
C GLY A 171 1.76 11.79 31.67
N GLY A 172 0.84 10.94 31.21
CA GLY A 172 0.91 9.49 31.43
C GLY A 172 1.93 8.77 30.54
N ASP A 173 2.40 7.60 30.98
CA ASP A 173 3.25 6.68 30.19
C ASP A 173 2.41 5.95 29.13
N VAL A 174 1.86 6.72 28.19
CA VAL A 174 1.09 6.20 27.05
C VAL A 174 2.07 5.92 25.92
N PRO A 175 2.08 4.70 25.32
CA PRO A 175 2.95 4.37 24.20
C PRO A 175 2.75 5.36 23.07
N ARG A 176 3.83 5.86 22.48
CA ARG A 176 3.78 6.85 21.40
C ARG A 176 2.95 6.34 20.23
N PHE A 177 2.04 7.16 19.73
CA PHE A 177 1.15 6.80 18.62
C PHE A 177 0.74 8.02 17.81
N SER A 178 0.06 7.78 16.70
CA SER A 178 -0.57 8.82 15.90
C SER A 178 -2.03 8.49 15.65
N LEU A 179 -2.87 9.52 15.63
CA LEU A 179 -4.31 9.38 15.51
C LEU A 179 -4.75 9.71 14.09
N TYR A 180 -5.57 8.87 13.48
CA TYR A 180 -6.17 9.11 12.18
C TYR A 180 -7.67 9.39 12.32
N LEU A 181 -8.05 10.61 11.99
CA LEU A 181 -9.42 11.11 12.02
C LEU A 181 -9.98 11.15 10.61
N ARG A 182 -11.04 10.39 10.39
CA ARG A 182 -11.78 10.37 9.12
C ARG A 182 -13.24 10.04 9.37
N PRO A 183 -14.15 10.42 8.45
CA PRO A 183 -15.53 9.97 8.54
C PRO A 183 -15.61 8.44 8.40
N PHE A 184 -16.37 7.77 9.28
CA PHE A 184 -16.58 6.32 9.21
C PHE A 184 -17.08 5.85 7.84
N LYS A 185 -17.92 6.66 7.17
CA LYS A 185 -18.45 6.40 5.83
C LYS A 185 -17.38 6.28 4.73
N THR A 186 -16.18 6.81 4.96
CA THR A 186 -15.06 6.78 4.00
C THR A 186 -14.10 5.61 4.22
N SER A 187 -14.29 4.82 5.29
CA SER A 187 -13.46 3.64 5.55
C SER A 187 -13.52 2.65 4.39
N GLY A 188 -12.37 2.32 3.79
CA GLY A 188 -12.31 1.39 2.66
C GLY A 188 -12.80 1.97 1.32
N LYS A 189 -13.01 3.30 1.25
CA LYS A 189 -13.55 3.98 0.06
C LYS A 189 -12.64 5.11 -0.45
N VAL A 190 -11.55 5.41 0.25
CA VAL A 190 -10.63 6.47 -0.17
C VAL A 190 -9.53 5.82 -0.99
N ASP A 191 -9.78 5.67 -2.29
CA ASP A 191 -8.82 5.07 -3.19
C ASP A 191 -7.66 6.03 -3.45
N THR A 192 -6.44 5.57 -3.21
CA THR A 192 -5.25 6.22 -3.75
C THR A 192 -4.84 5.51 -5.03
N ARG A 193 -4.52 6.31 -6.07
CA ARG A 193 -3.75 5.78 -7.20
C ARG A 193 -2.36 5.46 -6.68
N VAL A 194 -2.10 4.19 -6.47
CA VAL A 194 -0.73 3.69 -6.43
C VAL A 194 -0.41 3.29 -7.84
N THR A 195 0.65 3.90 -8.35
CA THR A 195 1.12 3.82 -9.73
C THR A 195 1.07 2.38 -10.22
N GLY A 196 0.09 2.09 -11.09
CA GLY A 196 0.17 0.91 -11.94
C GLY A 196 1.30 1.13 -12.94
N VAL A 197 1.93 0.03 -13.35
CA VAL A 197 2.75 -0.05 -14.55
C VAL A 197 2.03 0.74 -15.65
N GLN A 198 2.71 1.73 -16.25
CA GLN A 198 2.14 2.42 -17.41
C GLN A 198 1.83 1.35 -18.45
N GLY A 199 0.54 1.11 -18.70
CA GLY A 199 0.12 0.25 -19.79
C GLY A 199 0.61 0.84 -21.11
N ALA A 200 0.78 -0.01 -22.12
CA ALA A 200 1.04 0.45 -23.49
C ALA A 200 -0.03 1.50 -23.90
N PRO A 201 0.31 2.47 -24.77
CA PRO A 201 -0.64 3.46 -25.27
C PRO A 201 -1.95 2.79 -25.72
N GLY A 202 -3.09 3.19 -25.16
CA GLY A 202 -4.41 2.63 -25.48
C GLY A 202 -4.92 1.52 -24.55
N THR A 203 -4.08 0.95 -23.67
CA THR A 203 -4.55 0.06 -22.59
C THR A 203 -4.83 0.87 -21.32
N GLN A 204 -6.03 0.72 -20.74
CA GLN A 204 -6.28 1.28 -19.42
C GLN A 204 -5.29 0.63 -18.44
N PRO A 205 -4.43 1.41 -17.77
CA PRO A 205 -3.48 0.83 -16.83
C PRO A 205 -4.26 0.08 -15.76
N GLY A 206 -3.91 -1.20 -15.56
CA GLY A 206 -4.38 -2.02 -14.46
C GLY A 206 -3.90 -1.42 -13.13
N ASN A 207 -4.59 -0.39 -12.66
CA ASN A 207 -4.23 0.30 -11.44
C ASN A 207 -4.76 -0.50 -10.25
N VAL A 208 -3.85 -1.13 -9.52
CA VAL A 208 -4.15 -1.62 -8.17
C VAL A 208 -4.44 -0.40 -7.30
N GLN A 209 -5.72 -0.18 -7.03
CA GLN A 209 -6.12 0.87 -6.10
C GLN A 209 -5.82 0.39 -4.68
N LEU A 210 -5.00 1.16 -3.97
CA LEU A 210 -4.79 0.94 -2.55
C LEU A 210 -5.62 1.92 -1.78
N ASP A 211 -6.33 1.40 -0.78
CA ASP A 211 -7.01 2.26 0.17
C ASP A 211 -5.97 3.14 0.88
N LEU A 212 -6.25 4.43 0.91
CA LEU A 212 -5.43 5.46 1.53
C LEU A 212 -4.98 5.06 2.94
N GLU A 213 -5.89 4.48 3.71
CA GLU A 213 -5.62 4.10 5.08
C GLU A 213 -4.54 3.02 5.14
N SER A 214 -4.54 2.05 4.23
CA SER A 214 -3.49 1.03 4.15
C SER A 214 -2.13 1.66 3.85
N VAL A 215 -2.12 2.63 2.93
CA VAL A 215 -0.93 3.39 2.55
C VAL A 215 -0.41 4.21 3.73
N LEU A 216 -1.29 4.95 4.41
CA LEU A 216 -0.95 5.70 5.61
C LEU A 216 -0.44 4.77 6.72
N ALA A 217 -1.16 3.69 7.04
CA ALA A 217 -0.75 2.74 8.08
C ALA A 217 0.62 2.10 7.80
N GLY A 218 0.96 1.86 6.52
CA GLY A 218 2.29 1.40 6.10
C GLY A 218 3.41 2.43 6.30
N ALA A 219 3.09 3.72 6.35
CA ALA A 219 4.06 4.81 6.57
C ALA A 219 4.51 4.93 8.05
N PHE A 220 3.75 4.32 8.96
CA PHE A 220 4.02 4.40 10.40
C PHE A 220 4.74 3.15 10.91
N PRO A 221 5.83 3.32 11.69
CA PRO A 221 6.54 2.19 12.25
C PRO A 221 5.72 1.52 13.35
N ALA A 222 5.97 0.24 13.61
CA ALA A 222 5.24 -0.53 14.62
C ALA A 222 5.32 0.06 16.05
N HIS A 223 6.41 0.75 16.39
CA HIS A 223 6.58 1.40 17.71
C HIS A 223 5.90 2.78 17.82
N ARG A 224 5.32 3.30 16.72
CA ARG A 224 4.46 4.50 16.70
C ARG A 224 3.30 4.27 15.74
N PRO A 225 2.37 3.37 16.08
CA PRO A 225 1.32 2.96 15.17
C PRO A 225 0.37 4.11 14.86
N LEU A 226 -0.18 4.10 13.64
CA LEU A 226 -1.35 4.90 13.30
C LEU A 226 -2.61 4.16 13.72
N ILE A 227 -3.41 4.78 14.57
CA ILE A 227 -4.67 4.22 15.08
C ILE A 227 -5.85 5.08 14.66
N ALA A 228 -7.02 4.46 14.51
CA ALA A 228 -8.25 5.14 14.15
C ALA A 228 -9.45 4.49 14.84
N ALA A 229 -10.51 5.28 15.00
CA ALA A 229 -11.80 4.75 15.39
C ALA A 229 -12.33 3.79 14.30
N GLY A 230 -12.88 2.64 14.67
CA GLY A 230 -13.54 1.75 13.72
C GLY A 230 -13.82 0.34 14.25
N GLY A 231 -14.40 -0.49 13.38
CA GLY A 231 -14.61 -1.91 13.66
C GLY A 231 -13.30 -2.70 13.51
N PRO A 232 -12.81 -3.39 14.57
CA PRO A 232 -11.60 -4.21 14.47
C PRO A 232 -11.82 -5.45 13.60
N GLY A 233 -10.73 -6.04 13.14
CA GLY A 233 -10.69 -7.25 12.30
C GLY A 233 -11.06 -7.02 10.84
N ARG A 234 -11.39 -5.78 10.44
CA ARG A 234 -11.73 -5.47 9.06
C ARG A 234 -10.47 -5.15 8.25
N LEU A 235 -10.17 -6.01 7.29
CA LEU A 235 -9.23 -5.68 6.22
C LEU A 235 -9.87 -4.69 5.24
N LEU A 236 -9.03 -3.89 4.60
CA LEU A 236 -9.46 -2.92 3.59
C LEU A 236 -9.44 -3.58 2.22
N SER A 237 -10.51 -3.42 1.46
CA SER A 237 -10.62 -3.99 0.12
C SER A 237 -9.54 -3.40 -0.80
N THR A 238 -8.83 -4.27 -1.51
CA THR A 238 -7.98 -3.89 -2.64
C THR A 238 -8.69 -4.31 -3.92
N THR A 239 -9.78 -3.61 -4.26
CA THR A 239 -10.61 -3.97 -5.43
C THR A 239 -9.95 -3.52 -6.73
N PRO A 240 -9.77 -4.39 -7.73
CA PRO A 240 -9.75 -3.95 -9.12
C PRO A 240 -11.14 -3.41 -9.45
N LYS A 241 -11.26 -2.12 -9.78
CA LYS A 241 -12.58 -1.48 -9.98
C LYS A 241 -13.30 -1.93 -11.25
N HIS A 242 -12.63 -2.54 -12.23
CA HIS A 242 -13.25 -2.88 -13.51
C HIS A 242 -12.77 -4.22 -14.13
N SER A 243 -13.77 -4.97 -14.61
CA SER A 243 -13.83 -5.99 -15.68
C SER A 243 -13.07 -7.31 -15.64
N VAL A 244 -12.05 -7.53 -14.79
CA VAL A 244 -11.33 -8.84 -14.76
C VAL A 244 -11.55 -9.61 -13.44
N SER A 245 -12.73 -9.43 -12.82
CA SER A 245 -13.11 -10.08 -11.55
C SER A 245 -13.44 -11.58 -11.68
N TRP A 246 -13.29 -12.15 -12.87
CA TRP A 246 -13.49 -13.57 -13.14
C TRP A 246 -12.24 -14.13 -13.81
N PRO A 247 -11.56 -15.15 -13.26
CA PRO A 247 -11.97 -16.02 -12.15
C PRO A 247 -11.48 -15.61 -10.75
N VAL A 248 -10.69 -14.54 -10.61
CA VAL A 248 -10.06 -14.17 -9.32
C VAL A 248 -10.85 -13.06 -8.63
N SER A 249 -12.00 -13.41 -8.05
CA SER A 249 -12.80 -12.48 -7.23
C SER A 249 -12.19 -12.20 -5.84
N PHE A 250 -11.08 -12.86 -5.51
CA PHE A 250 -10.37 -12.68 -4.24
C PHE A 250 -9.53 -11.40 -4.28
N THR A 251 -10.05 -10.36 -3.63
CA THR A 251 -9.24 -9.18 -3.29
C THR A 251 -8.43 -9.48 -2.03
N TRP A 252 -7.11 -9.24 -2.08
CA TRP A 252 -6.25 -9.41 -0.92
C TRP A 252 -6.45 -8.23 0.01
N GLY A 253 -7.32 -8.40 0.99
CA GLY A 253 -7.53 -7.38 2.01
C GLY A 253 -6.20 -6.88 2.58
N ALA A 254 -5.97 -5.57 2.53
CA ALA A 254 -4.77 -4.95 3.06
C ALA A 254 -5.00 -4.52 4.51
N PRO A 255 -3.99 -4.67 5.39
CA PRO A 255 -4.10 -4.22 6.77
C PRO A 255 -4.04 -2.68 6.81
N GLY A 256 -5.06 -2.08 7.43
CA GLY A 256 -5.21 -0.65 7.63
C GLY A 256 -4.60 -0.17 8.95
N THR A 257 -5.12 0.96 9.45
CA THR A 257 -4.76 1.47 10.78
C THR A 257 -5.23 0.52 11.87
N GLY A 258 -4.57 0.56 13.03
CA GLY A 258 -5.07 -0.15 14.20
C GLY A 258 -6.40 0.44 14.65
N LYS A 259 -7.43 -0.41 14.79
CA LYS A 259 -8.78 0.00 15.16
C LYS A 259 -8.99 -0.16 16.65
N PHE A 260 -9.39 0.94 17.28
CA PHE A 260 -10.00 0.89 18.60
C PHE A 260 -11.51 0.94 18.47
N ARG A 261 -12.22 0.20 19.33
CA ARG A 261 -13.69 0.18 19.32
C ARG A 261 -14.24 1.51 19.82
N CYS A 262 -15.34 1.97 19.25
CA CYS A 262 -16.13 3.08 19.79
C CYS A 262 -17.58 2.96 19.34
N THR A 263 -18.48 3.61 20.07
CA THR A 263 -19.91 3.73 19.73
C THR A 263 -20.24 5.20 19.48
N ASP A 264 -21.38 5.46 18.85
CA ASP A 264 -21.88 6.83 18.64
C ASP A 264 -22.04 7.63 19.94
N ARG A 265 -22.16 6.95 21.08
CA ARG A 265 -22.27 7.57 22.41
C ARG A 265 -20.92 7.99 23.00
N ASN A 266 -19.85 7.25 22.75
CA ASN A 266 -18.55 7.45 23.43
C ASN A 266 -17.38 7.82 22.51
N TRP A 267 -17.58 7.87 21.19
CA TRP A 267 -16.48 8.17 20.27
C TRP A 267 -15.86 9.55 20.52
N LYS A 268 -16.67 10.56 20.85
CA LYS A 268 -16.19 11.92 21.14
C LYS A 268 -15.19 11.91 22.29
N GLU A 269 -15.57 11.34 23.42
CA GLU A 269 -14.73 11.21 24.60
C GLU A 269 -13.43 10.45 24.29
N ARG A 270 -13.52 9.30 23.63
CA ARG A 270 -12.36 8.47 23.27
C ARG A 270 -11.40 9.20 22.33
N VAL A 271 -11.94 9.87 21.30
CA VAL A 271 -11.14 10.67 20.35
C VAL A 271 -10.49 11.84 21.06
N SER A 272 -11.21 12.55 21.94
CA SER A 272 -10.68 13.66 22.72
C SER A 272 -9.50 13.23 23.60
N VAL A 273 -9.64 12.12 24.33
CA VAL A 273 -8.54 11.59 25.16
C VAL A 273 -7.35 11.21 24.28
N LEU A 274 -7.56 10.41 23.23
CA LEU A 274 -6.48 10.00 22.32
C LEU A 274 -5.78 11.18 21.64
N ALA A 275 -6.51 12.21 21.23
CA ALA A 275 -5.95 13.38 20.56
C ALA A 275 -4.98 14.16 21.46
N ARG A 276 -5.21 14.21 22.78
CA ARG A 276 -4.28 14.85 23.73
C ARG A 276 -2.94 14.14 23.78
N HIS A 277 -2.95 12.81 23.78
CA HIS A 277 -1.74 11.97 23.84
C HIS A 277 -1.06 11.71 22.50
N ALA A 278 -1.74 11.93 21.38
CA ALA A 278 -1.18 11.66 20.06
C ALA A 278 0.05 12.56 19.79
N ASP A 279 1.10 11.97 19.19
CA ASP A 279 2.27 12.70 18.68
C ASP A 279 1.90 13.51 17.42
N LEU A 280 0.96 12.99 16.64
CA LEU A 280 0.53 13.50 15.35
C LEU A 280 -0.92 13.11 15.12
N ILE A 281 -1.70 14.01 14.52
CA ILE A 281 -3.10 13.78 14.17
C ILE A 281 -3.24 13.96 12.66
N VAL A 282 -3.61 12.91 11.95
CA VAL A 282 -3.90 12.96 10.51
C VAL A 282 -5.39 13.11 10.34
N ILE A 283 -5.85 14.11 9.58
CA ILE A 283 -7.28 14.40 9.41
C ILE A 283 -7.63 14.39 7.94
N VAL A 284 -8.71 13.73 7.53
CA VAL A 284 -9.32 13.92 6.20
C VAL A 284 -10.51 14.87 6.35
N PRO A 285 -10.36 16.18 6.07
CA PRO A 285 -11.40 17.15 6.37
C PRO A 285 -12.49 17.08 5.30
N LEU A 286 -13.52 16.26 5.55
CA LEU A 286 -14.72 16.16 4.72
C LEU A 286 -15.91 16.73 5.48
N ALA A 287 -16.95 17.18 4.75
CA ALA A 287 -18.10 17.88 5.32
C ALA A 287 -19.11 16.94 6.03
N PHE A 288 -18.62 16.10 6.93
CA PHE A 288 -19.42 15.26 7.82
C PHE A 288 -19.46 15.86 9.22
N LYS A 289 -20.63 15.78 9.89
CA LYS A 289 -20.84 16.33 11.23
C LYS A 289 -19.79 15.87 12.25
N GLY A 290 -19.40 14.58 12.20
CA GLY A 290 -18.37 14.03 13.09
C GLY A 290 -17.01 14.69 12.89
N THR A 291 -16.53 14.75 11.65
CA THR A 291 -15.24 15.37 11.31
C THR A 291 -15.20 16.87 11.55
N MET A 292 -16.31 17.57 11.32
CA MET A 292 -16.41 18.99 11.67
C MET A 292 -16.30 19.20 13.19
N TRP A 293 -16.98 18.37 13.99
CA TRP A 293 -16.84 18.40 15.45
C TRP A 293 -15.39 18.11 15.89
N GLU A 294 -14.74 17.11 15.30
CA GLU A 294 -13.34 16.77 15.60
C GLU A 294 -12.41 17.95 15.36
N ILE A 295 -12.53 18.63 14.21
CA ILE A 295 -11.68 19.77 13.85
C ILE A 295 -11.96 20.97 14.76
N GLN A 296 -13.23 21.27 15.05
CA GLN A 296 -13.60 22.34 15.97
C GLN A 296 -13.03 22.09 17.36
N TRP A 297 -13.21 20.88 17.90
CA TRP A 297 -12.69 20.52 19.21
C TRP A 297 -11.16 20.61 19.25
N LEU A 298 -10.46 20.14 18.22
CA LEU A 298 -8.99 20.27 18.12
C LEU A 298 -8.53 21.73 18.10
N ARG A 299 -9.29 22.64 17.48
CA ARG A 299 -9.04 24.08 17.55
C ARG A 299 -9.20 24.61 18.96
N GLU A 300 -10.35 24.33 19.59
CA GLU A 300 -10.68 24.81 20.94
C GLU A 300 -9.69 24.32 21.99
N GLN A 301 -9.08 23.16 21.79
CA GLN A 301 -8.05 22.60 22.68
C GLN A 301 -6.61 23.02 22.32
N GLY A 302 -6.42 23.88 21.30
CA GLY A 302 -5.08 24.29 20.87
C GLY A 302 -4.23 23.17 20.25
N LEU A 303 -4.84 22.08 19.77
CA LEU A 303 -4.15 20.89 19.26
C LEU A 303 -3.89 20.91 17.74
N LEU A 304 -4.25 21.99 17.05
CA LEU A 304 -4.06 22.11 15.60
C LEU A 304 -2.60 22.03 15.15
N HIS A 305 -1.65 22.42 16.00
CA HIS A 305 -0.22 22.29 15.73
C HIS A 305 0.26 20.84 15.55
N LYS A 306 -0.52 19.86 16.05
CA LYS A 306 -0.27 18.41 15.84
C LYS A 306 -0.91 17.87 14.57
N CYS A 307 -1.71 18.68 13.88
CA CYS A 307 -2.59 18.21 12.82
C CYS A 307 -1.93 18.29 11.43
N VAL A 308 -2.06 17.22 10.66
CA VAL A 308 -1.78 17.18 9.22
C VAL A 308 -3.09 16.87 8.51
N PHE A 309 -3.55 17.82 7.72
CA PHE A 309 -4.77 17.69 6.94
C PHE A 309 -4.45 17.04 5.59
N PHE A 310 -5.14 15.96 5.29
CA PHE A 310 -4.99 15.17 4.09
C PHE A 310 -6.12 15.48 3.12
N MET A 311 -5.79 16.11 2.00
CA MET A 311 -6.69 16.28 0.87
C MET A 311 -6.58 15.03 -0.02
N PRO A 312 -7.64 14.21 -0.13
CA PRO A 312 -7.56 12.97 -0.89
C PRO A 312 -7.42 13.23 -2.39
N PRO A 313 -6.63 12.39 -3.10
CA PRO A 313 -6.63 12.43 -4.56
C PRO A 313 -7.98 11.95 -5.09
N SER A 314 -8.43 12.51 -6.23
CA SER A 314 -9.66 12.10 -6.91
C SER A 314 -9.31 11.65 -8.33
N PRO A 315 -9.03 10.36 -8.56
CA PRO A 315 -8.73 9.86 -9.89
C PRO A 315 -9.96 9.94 -10.80
N GLN A 316 -9.88 10.71 -11.88
CA GLN A 316 -10.89 10.81 -12.95
C GLN A 316 -12.33 11.05 -12.45
N GLY A 317 -12.65 12.30 -12.13
CA GLY A 317 -14.06 12.73 -12.07
C GLY A 317 -14.90 12.18 -10.92
N SER A 318 -14.30 11.64 -9.85
CA SER A 318 -15.07 11.42 -8.61
C SER A 318 -15.36 12.78 -7.95
N ASP A 319 -16.43 13.43 -8.41
CA ASP A 319 -16.86 14.75 -7.93
C ASP A 319 -17.13 14.80 -6.42
N SER A 320 -17.29 13.63 -5.79
CA SER A 320 -17.57 13.49 -4.37
C SER A 320 -16.53 14.18 -3.48
N TYR A 321 -15.22 13.98 -3.68
CA TYR A 321 -14.21 14.61 -2.81
C TYR A 321 -14.06 16.10 -3.05
N ARG A 322 -14.09 16.54 -4.33
CA ARG A 322 -14.07 17.96 -4.69
C ARG A 322 -15.26 18.69 -4.08
N GLU A 323 -16.45 18.12 -4.15
CA GLU A 323 -17.67 18.70 -3.60
C GLU A 323 -17.64 18.73 -2.07
N GLN A 324 -17.21 17.64 -1.42
CA GLN A 324 -17.04 17.59 0.04
C GLN A 324 -16.00 18.60 0.53
N TRP A 325 -14.90 18.79 -0.21
CA TRP A 325 -13.90 19.81 0.07
C TRP A 325 -14.48 21.21 -0.08
N ARG A 326 -15.19 21.49 -1.17
CA ARG A 326 -15.89 22.77 -1.37
C ARG A 326 -16.86 23.07 -0.22
N LYS A 327 -17.56 22.07 0.29
CA LYS A 327 -18.48 22.18 1.44
C LYS A 327 -17.77 22.41 2.78
N VAL A 328 -16.60 21.81 3.01
CA VAL A 328 -15.87 21.96 4.28
C VAL A 328 -15.08 23.27 4.37
N ARG A 329 -14.65 23.87 3.25
CA ARG A 329 -13.85 25.10 3.23
C ARG A 329 -14.50 26.29 3.97
N PRO A 330 -15.79 26.62 3.80
CA PRO A 330 -16.43 27.70 4.56
C PRO A 330 -16.44 27.45 6.07
N PHE A 331 -16.55 26.18 6.49
CA PHE A 331 -16.43 25.81 7.89
C PHE A 331 -15.01 26.01 8.42
N LEU A 332 -13.99 25.55 7.68
CA LEU A 332 -12.58 25.79 8.03
C LEU A 332 -12.29 27.29 8.14
N ARG A 333 -12.80 28.11 7.20
CA ARG A 333 -12.62 29.57 7.25
C ARG A 333 -13.23 30.22 8.49
N ARG A 334 -14.44 29.80 8.91
CA ARG A 334 -15.04 30.24 10.19
C ARG A 334 -14.20 29.83 11.39
N LEU A 335 -13.44 28.74 11.25
CA LEU A 335 -12.44 28.31 12.21
C LEU A 335 -11.09 29.04 12.09
N GLY A 336 -10.99 30.11 11.30
CA GLY A 336 -9.71 30.79 11.04
C GLY A 336 -8.70 29.93 10.29
N LEU A 337 -9.14 28.84 9.64
CA LEU A 337 -8.30 27.96 8.85
C LEU A 337 -8.51 28.22 7.37
N HIS A 338 -7.49 28.77 6.71
CA HIS A 338 -7.56 29.13 5.31
C HIS A 338 -7.09 27.95 4.44
N ALA A 339 -8.04 27.07 4.10
CA ALA A 339 -7.78 25.93 3.24
C ALA A 339 -7.72 26.32 1.74
N PRO A 340 -6.74 25.80 0.98
CA PRO A 340 -6.63 26.05 -0.45
C PRO A 340 -7.78 25.42 -1.24
N GLU A 341 -7.85 25.75 -2.53
CA GLU A 341 -8.75 25.07 -3.45
C GLU A 341 -8.42 23.58 -3.56
N TYR A 342 -9.42 22.79 -3.98
CA TYR A 342 -9.24 21.35 -4.10
C TYR A 342 -8.32 21.01 -5.28
N ASP A 343 -7.30 20.23 -4.99
CA ASP A 343 -6.38 19.65 -5.97
C ASP A 343 -6.72 18.17 -6.19
N SER A 344 -6.91 17.78 -7.45
CA SER A 344 -7.21 16.39 -7.82
C SER A 344 -6.07 15.42 -7.53
N ASP A 345 -4.84 15.92 -7.46
CA ASP A 345 -3.66 15.11 -7.14
C ASP A 345 -3.53 14.84 -5.62
N GLY A 346 -4.37 15.50 -4.82
CA GLY A 346 -4.32 15.43 -3.37
C GLY A 346 -3.12 16.18 -2.79
N ARG A 347 -3.21 16.56 -1.52
CA ARG A 347 -2.18 17.35 -0.82
C ARG A 347 -2.12 17.04 0.66
N LEU A 348 -0.93 17.18 1.24
CA LEU A 348 -0.75 17.32 2.68
C LEU A 348 -0.73 18.80 3.02
N LEU A 349 -1.53 19.20 4.00
CA LEU A 349 -1.64 20.57 4.45
C LEU A 349 -1.33 20.64 5.94
N VAL A 350 -0.54 21.63 6.33
CA VAL A 350 -0.22 21.92 7.72
C VAL A 350 -0.68 23.34 8.01
N VAL A 351 -1.17 23.58 9.23
CA VAL A 351 -1.53 24.92 9.67
C VAL A 351 -0.24 25.68 9.93
N GLY A 352 -0.01 26.76 9.18
CA GLY A 352 1.11 27.66 9.39
C GLY A 352 0.99 28.39 10.73
N ASP A 353 2.12 28.92 11.21
CA ASP A 353 2.15 29.74 12.41
C ASP A 353 1.45 31.11 12.15
N ASP A 354 1.33 31.52 10.87
CA ASP A 354 0.72 32.77 10.42
C ASP A 354 -0.75 32.58 9.94
N ASP A 355 -1.67 33.33 10.54
CA ASP A 355 -3.09 33.52 10.15
C ASP A 355 -3.93 32.25 9.92
N GLY A 356 -3.47 31.09 10.40
CA GLY A 356 -4.12 29.81 10.15
C GLY A 356 -4.14 29.39 8.67
N LEU A 357 -3.21 29.93 7.87
CA LEU A 357 -3.06 29.53 6.47
C LEU A 357 -2.60 28.07 6.39
N MET A 358 -3.37 27.26 5.68
CA MET A 358 -3.03 25.86 5.48
C MET A 358 -2.10 25.72 4.27
N THR A 359 -0.82 25.54 4.52
CA THR A 359 0.20 25.48 3.46
C THR A 359 0.60 24.04 3.17
N THR A 360 0.97 23.79 1.92
CA THR A 360 1.66 22.55 1.56
C THR A 360 3.11 22.67 2.00
N PRO A 361 3.68 21.69 2.71
CA PRO A 361 5.09 21.70 3.03
C PRO A 361 5.91 21.80 1.73
N PRO A 362 7.04 22.52 1.71
CA PRO A 362 7.85 22.65 0.51
C PRO A 362 8.26 21.26 0.00
N ALA A 363 7.73 20.88 -1.16
CA ALA A 363 7.90 19.57 -1.74
C ALA A 363 9.26 19.52 -2.47
N LEU A 364 10.29 19.05 -1.78
CA LEU A 364 11.65 18.96 -2.35
C LEU A 364 11.78 17.89 -3.46
N LEU A 365 10.85 16.93 -3.56
CA LEU A 365 10.97 15.77 -4.47
C LEU A 365 9.68 15.35 -5.19
N SER A 366 8.59 16.12 -5.09
CA SER A 366 7.26 15.65 -5.57
C SER A 366 7.14 15.52 -7.09
N LYS A 367 7.95 16.23 -7.87
CA LYS A 367 7.87 16.17 -9.33
C LYS A 367 8.52 14.94 -9.96
N ALA A 368 9.45 14.29 -9.25
CA ALA A 368 10.25 13.19 -9.83
C ALA A 368 9.69 11.80 -9.54
N LEU A 369 8.74 11.66 -8.60
CA LEU A 369 8.24 10.37 -8.14
C LEU A 369 6.75 10.22 -8.47
N PRO A 370 6.34 9.13 -9.14
CA PRO A 370 4.96 8.99 -9.58
C PRO A 370 4.02 8.53 -8.45
N GLY A 371 2.79 9.03 -8.46
CA GLY A 371 1.67 8.54 -7.64
C GLY A 371 1.73 8.97 -6.17
N SER A 372 1.46 8.04 -5.25
CA SER A 372 1.37 8.30 -3.80
C SER A 372 2.70 8.34 -3.05
N LEU A 373 3.84 8.12 -3.72
CA LEU A 373 5.17 8.12 -3.11
C LEU A 373 5.59 9.48 -2.55
N PRO A 374 5.42 10.61 -3.27
CA PRO A 374 5.65 11.94 -2.72
C PRO A 374 4.92 12.16 -1.39
N LEU A 375 3.63 11.78 -1.33
CA LEU A 375 2.82 11.92 -0.12
C LEU A 375 3.43 11.15 1.05
N LEU A 376 3.89 9.91 0.83
CA LEU A 376 4.53 9.12 1.89
C LEU A 376 5.84 9.74 2.39
N ILE A 377 6.66 10.27 1.48
CA ILE A 377 7.94 10.91 1.83
C ILE A 377 7.70 12.20 2.60
N ASP A 378 6.80 13.04 2.10
CA ASP A 378 6.43 14.30 2.75
C ASP A 378 5.81 14.03 4.12
N PHE A 379 4.99 12.98 4.23
CA PHE A 379 4.41 12.54 5.49
C PHE A 379 5.48 12.08 6.49
N ALA A 380 6.44 11.25 6.06
CA ALA A 380 7.53 10.78 6.90
C ALA A 380 8.40 11.95 7.42
N ARG A 381 8.64 12.97 6.58
CA ARG A 381 9.36 14.19 6.94
C ARG A 381 8.58 15.05 7.93
N LEU A 382 7.29 15.29 7.66
CA LEU A 382 6.42 16.04 8.56
C LEU A 382 6.43 15.45 9.96
N ARG A 383 6.31 14.13 10.08
CA ARG A 383 6.39 13.42 11.36
C ARG A 383 7.68 13.74 12.13
N THR A 384 8.83 13.79 11.45
CA THR A 384 10.10 14.12 12.11
C THR A 384 10.18 15.56 12.60
N ARG A 385 9.53 16.51 11.90
CA ARG A 385 9.47 17.92 12.30
C ARG A 385 8.54 18.15 13.47
N THR A 386 7.32 17.61 13.41
CA THR A 386 6.33 17.74 14.50
C THR A 386 6.88 17.14 15.80
N GLY A 387 7.56 16.00 15.71
CA GLY A 387 8.21 15.38 16.88
C GLY A 387 9.33 16.24 17.50
N ARG A 388 10.05 17.05 16.71
CA ARG A 388 11.07 17.98 17.23
C ARG A 388 10.43 19.22 17.85
N ARG A 389 9.39 19.80 17.23
CA ARG A 389 8.67 20.96 17.79
C ARG A 389 8.06 20.62 19.16
N ALA A 390 7.40 19.46 19.28
CA ALA A 390 6.82 19.01 20.54
C ALA A 390 7.86 18.80 21.67
N MET A 391 9.10 18.42 21.32
CA MET A 391 10.19 18.29 22.30
C MET A 391 10.81 19.62 22.72
N ASN A 392 10.60 20.70 21.96
CA ASN A 392 11.11 22.03 22.30
C ASN A 392 10.08 22.86 23.07
N SER A 393 8.80 22.47 23.03
CA SER A 393 7.69 23.16 23.72
C SER A 393 7.34 22.59 25.09
N ALA A 394 7.96 21.46 25.47
CA ALA A 394 7.82 20.80 26.77
C ALA A 394 9.17 20.84 27.47
#